data_AF-A0A3M1KYC0-F1
#
_entry.id   AF-A0A3M1KYC0-F1
#
_cell.length_a   1.000
_cell.length_b   1.000
_cell.length_c   1.000
_cell.angle_alpha   90.00
_cell.angle_beta   90.00
_cell.angle_gamma   90.00
#
_symmetry.space_group_name_H-M   'P 1'
#
loop_
_entity.id
_entity.type
_entity.pdbx_description
1 polymer ?
#
loop_
_entity_poly.entity_id
_entity_poly.type
_entity_poly.pdbx_seq_one_letter_code
_entity_poly.pdbx_strand_id
1 'polypeptide(L)'
;MSNVIATHLKSTYELISCTFPEGINTESYFPLLALLESEMSDHNLAETIAYYTKRNYSEILNDIYAVKSTSIPSTKAINKVKTRLLACGYEEWLNEE
;
A
#
# COMPACT_ATOMS: atom_id res chain seq x y z
N MET A 1 3.87 4.37 -19.91
CA MET A 1 3.20 4.36 -18.59
C MET A 1 2.63 5.75 -18.40
N SER A 2 1.34 5.90 -18.11
CA SER A 2 0.78 7.20 -17.78
C SER A 2 1.52 7.79 -16.58
N ASN A 3 1.94 9.05 -16.68
CA ASN A 3 2.61 9.77 -15.60
C ASN A 3 1.63 10.30 -14.54
N VAL A 4 0.39 9.81 -14.54
CA VAL A 4 -0.71 10.31 -13.72
C VAL A 4 -1.45 9.11 -13.17
N ILE A 5 -1.57 9.06 -11.84
CA ILE A 5 -2.37 8.05 -11.14
C ILE A 5 -3.86 8.33 -11.34
N ALA A 6 -4.67 7.27 -11.42
CA ALA A 6 -6.11 7.41 -11.56
C ALA A 6 -6.72 8.22 -10.39
N THR A 7 -7.73 9.05 -10.67
CA THR A 7 -8.33 9.96 -9.66
C THR A 7 -8.81 9.22 -8.41
N HIS A 8 -9.41 8.04 -8.56
CA HIS A 8 -9.93 7.24 -7.45
C HIS A 8 -8.84 6.57 -6.61
N LEU A 9 -7.56 6.63 -7.02
CA LEU A 9 -6.42 6.11 -6.26
C LEU A 9 -5.61 7.24 -5.61
N LYS A 10 -6.01 8.49 -5.83
CA LYS A 10 -5.25 9.66 -5.39
C LYS A 10 -5.17 9.72 -3.85
N SER A 11 -6.26 9.45 -3.14
CA SER A 11 -6.27 9.45 -1.67
C SER A 11 -5.35 8.36 -1.10
N THR A 12 -5.38 7.15 -1.66
CA THR A 12 -4.47 6.06 -1.28
C THR A 12 -3.01 6.45 -1.52
N TYR A 13 -2.70 7.09 -2.64
CA TYR A 13 -1.35 7.60 -2.92
C TYR A 13 -0.91 8.66 -1.90
N GLU A 14 -1.79 9.59 -1.55
CA GLU A 14 -1.50 10.66 -0.58
C GLU A 14 -1.24 10.08 0.82
N LEU A 15 -2.07 9.12 1.25
CA LEU A 15 -1.89 8.38 2.50
C LEU A 15 -0.51 7.68 2.56
N ILE A 16 -0.13 6.95 1.50
CA ILE A 16 1.17 6.27 1.41
C ILE A 16 2.31 7.27 1.38
N SER A 17 2.18 8.35 0.61
CA SER A 17 3.20 9.40 0.47
C SER A 17 3.46 10.13 1.78
N CYS A 18 2.41 10.43 2.54
CA CYS A 18 2.54 10.98 3.89
C CYS A 18 3.27 10.01 4.83
N THR A 19 2.93 8.71 4.74
CA THR A 19 3.45 7.69 5.66
C THR A 19 4.93 7.38 5.41
N PHE A 20 5.36 7.43 4.14
CA PHE A 20 6.67 6.98 3.69
C PHE A 20 7.39 8.00 2.81
N PRO A 21 7.57 9.28 3.21
CA PRO A 21 8.04 10.35 2.31
C PRO A 21 9.40 10.08 1.65
N GLU A 22 10.23 9.24 2.26
CA GLU A 22 11.56 8.83 1.75
C GLU A 22 11.55 7.47 1.03
N GLY A 23 10.37 6.90 0.80
CA GLY A 23 10.16 5.57 0.25
C GLY A 23 9.80 4.50 1.29
N ILE A 24 9.31 3.36 0.82
CA ILE A 24 8.90 2.23 1.66
C ILE A 24 10.13 1.35 1.91
N ASN A 25 10.54 1.25 3.18
CA ASN A 25 11.64 0.38 3.57
C ASN A 25 11.24 -1.11 3.52
N THR A 26 12.24 -1.99 3.47
CA THR A 26 12.07 -3.45 3.35
C THR A 26 11.23 -4.04 4.48
N GLU A 27 11.39 -3.53 5.71
CA GLU A 27 10.61 -3.99 6.87
C GLU A 27 9.12 -3.63 6.79
N SER A 28 8.77 -2.57 6.06
CA SER A 28 7.39 -2.06 5.98
C SER A 28 6.68 -2.49 4.71
N TYR A 29 7.40 -2.93 3.68
CA TYR A 29 6.84 -3.21 2.37
C TYR A 29 5.74 -4.28 2.39
N PHE A 30 6.08 -5.52 2.75
CA PHE A 30 5.07 -6.58 2.80
C PHE A 30 3.97 -6.34 3.86
N PRO A 31 4.27 -5.82 5.07
CA PRO A 31 3.21 -5.44 6.01
C PRO A 31 2.25 -4.37 5.48
N LEU A 32 2.74 -3.40 4.69
CA LEU A 32 1.88 -2.42 4.03
C LEU A 32 0.95 -3.08 3.02
N LEU A 33 1.49 -3.96 2.16
CA LEU A 33 0.68 -4.68 1.18
C LEU A 33 -0.41 -5.51 1.87
N ALA A 34 -0.04 -6.28 2.89
CA ALA A 34 -0.97 -7.13 3.63
C ALA A 34 -2.06 -6.32 4.35
N LEU A 35 -1.74 -5.10 4.80
CA LEU A 35 -2.71 -4.24 5.47
C LEU A 35 -3.71 -3.62 4.49
N LEU A 36 -3.25 -3.12 3.35
CA LEU A 36 -4.13 -2.42 2.41
C LEU A 36 -4.92 -3.39 1.53
N GLU A 37 -4.39 -4.57 1.26
CA GLU A 37 -5.09 -5.59 0.47
C GLU A 37 -6.42 -6.02 1.11
N SER A 38 -6.55 -5.99 2.44
CA SER A 38 -7.83 -6.29 3.09
C SER A 38 -8.89 -5.20 2.89
N GLU A 39 -8.50 -4.00 2.45
CA GLU A 39 -9.36 -2.82 2.38
C GLU A 39 -9.64 -2.35 0.94
N MET A 40 -8.84 -2.77 -0.04
CA MET A 40 -8.99 -2.36 -1.44
C MET A 40 -8.61 -3.50 -2.40
N SER A 41 -9.00 -3.39 -3.67
CA SER A 41 -8.70 -4.44 -4.64
C SER A 41 -7.19 -4.60 -4.91
N ASP A 42 -6.76 -5.85 -5.17
CA ASP A 42 -5.38 -6.18 -5.54
C ASP A 42 -4.86 -5.32 -6.69
N HIS A 43 -5.72 -5.05 -7.69
CA HIS A 43 -5.38 -4.24 -8.86
C HIS A 43 -5.12 -2.78 -8.50
N ASN A 44 -6.01 -2.18 -7.70
CA ASN A 44 -5.88 -0.78 -7.28
C ASN A 44 -4.66 -0.60 -6.37
N LEU A 45 -4.40 -1.55 -5.48
CA LEU A 45 -3.21 -1.56 -4.64
C LEU A 45 -1.94 -1.71 -5.48
N ALA A 46 -1.94 -2.64 -6.44
CA ALA A 46 -0.80 -2.86 -7.34
C ALA A 46 -0.48 -1.61 -8.16
N GLU A 47 -1.48 -0.96 -8.72
CA GLU A 47 -1.31 0.29 -9.49
C GLU A 47 -0.73 1.39 -8.61
N THR A 48 -1.29 1.59 -7.41
CA THR A 48 -0.86 2.64 -6.49
C THR A 48 0.60 2.43 -6.05
N ILE A 49 0.96 1.22 -5.65
CA ILE A 49 2.31 0.91 -5.18
C ILE A 49 3.31 0.93 -6.33
N ALA A 50 2.95 0.43 -7.52
CA ALA A 50 3.80 0.51 -8.71
C ALA A 50 4.08 1.97 -9.09
N TYR A 51 3.06 2.83 -9.07
CA TYR A 51 3.20 4.25 -9.30
C TYR A 51 4.09 4.91 -8.24
N TYR A 52 3.84 4.64 -6.96
CA TYR A 52 4.60 5.20 -5.84
C TYR A 52 6.09 4.83 -5.87
N THR A 53 6.37 3.55 -6.07
CA THR A 53 7.73 2.99 -6.02
C THR A 53 8.46 3.04 -7.37
N LYS A 54 7.77 3.43 -8.45
CA LYS A 54 8.26 3.36 -9.83
C LYS A 54 8.70 1.95 -10.24
N ARG A 55 8.06 0.92 -9.67
CA ARG A 55 8.31 -0.49 -9.96
C ARG A 55 7.30 -1.03 -10.98
N ASN A 56 7.59 -2.22 -11.52
CA ASN A 56 6.71 -2.86 -12.48
C ASN A 56 5.41 -3.35 -11.81
N TYR A 57 4.26 -3.00 -12.39
CA TYR A 57 2.94 -3.41 -11.91
C TYR A 57 2.81 -4.93 -11.67
N SER A 58 3.28 -5.76 -12.60
CA SER A 58 3.16 -7.22 -12.49
C SER A 58 4.02 -7.78 -11.36
N GLU A 59 5.17 -7.17 -11.06
CA GLU A 59 5.96 -7.54 -9.88
C GLU A 59 5.22 -7.22 -8.59
N ILE A 60 4.61 -6.03 -8.50
CA ILE A 60 3.83 -5.63 -7.33
C ILE A 60 2.61 -6.54 -7.14
N LEU A 61 1.90 -6.87 -8.22
CA LEU A 61 0.75 -7.77 -8.14
C LEU A 61 1.15 -9.16 -7.64
N ASN A 62 2.30 -9.68 -8.09
CA ASN A 62 2.85 -10.93 -7.57
C ASN A 62 3.20 -10.83 -6.07
N ASP A 63 3.78 -9.70 -5.64
CA ASP A 63 4.08 -9.45 -4.22
C ASP A 63 2.79 -9.43 -3.37
N ILE A 64 1.69 -8.88 -3.89
CA ILE A 64 0.37 -8.90 -3.23
C ILE A 64 -0.16 -10.33 -3.09
N TYR A 65 -0.02 -11.17 -4.13
CA TYR A 65 -0.39 -12.59 -4.01
C TYR A 65 0.51 -13.35 -3.03
N ALA A 66 1.78 -12.96 -2.94
CA ALA A 66 2.71 -13.56 -1.99
C ALA A 66 2.31 -13.29 -0.54
N VAL A 67 1.82 -12.10 -0.19
CA VAL A 67 1.40 -11.81 1.21
C VAL A 67 0.19 -12.63 1.66
N LYS A 68 -0.61 -13.16 0.72
CA LYS A 68 -1.73 -14.06 1.00
C LYS A 68 -1.31 -15.50 1.27
N SER A 69 -0.06 -15.86 0.97
CA SER A 69 0.36 -17.27 0.92
C SER A 69 1.77 -17.52 1.45
N THR A 70 2.80 -17.02 0.78
CA THR A 70 4.20 -17.37 1.02
C THR A 70 4.96 -16.35 1.87
N SER A 71 4.51 -15.10 1.89
CA SER A 71 5.21 -13.94 2.46
C SER A 71 4.33 -13.22 3.48
N ILE A 72 3.61 -13.99 4.29
CA ILE A 72 2.66 -13.49 5.28
C ILE A 72 3.40 -12.73 6.39
N PRO A 73 3.19 -11.40 6.52
CA PRO A 73 3.84 -10.62 7.56
C PRO A 73 3.26 -10.94 8.94
N SER A 74 4.07 -10.79 9.98
CA SER A 74 3.56 -10.90 11.36
C SER A 74 2.56 -9.80 11.69
N THR A 75 1.55 -10.10 12.51
CA THR A 75 0.58 -9.11 13.02
C THR A 75 1.28 -7.91 13.68
N LYS A 76 2.41 -8.14 14.37
CA LYS A 76 3.21 -7.07 14.98
C LYS A 76 3.75 -6.09 13.92
N ALA A 77 4.22 -6.60 12.79
CA ALA A 77 4.74 -5.77 11.70
C ALA A 77 3.61 -4.99 11.01
N ILE A 78 2.46 -5.64 10.77
CA ILE A 78 1.25 -5.00 10.22
C ILE A 78 0.80 -3.85 11.12
N ASN A 79 0.69 -4.10 12.43
CA ASN A 79 0.28 -3.07 13.40
C ASN A 79 1.25 -1.89 13.44
N LYS A 80 2.56 -2.12 13.31
CA LYS A 80 3.56 -1.04 13.25
C LYS A 80 3.33 -0.14 12.03
N VAL A 81 3.00 -0.71 10.87
CA VAL A 81 2.65 0.08 9.67
C VAL A 81 1.31 0.79 9.84
N LYS A 82 0.30 0.10 10.39
CA LYS A 82 -1.02 0.69 10.68
C LYS A 82 -0.90 1.93 11.57
N THR A 83 -0.09 1.90 12.64
CA THR A 83 0.14 3.07 13.49
C THR A 83 0.68 4.28 12.72
N ARG A 84 1.53 4.06 11.70
CA ARG A 84 2.06 5.15 10.88
C ARG A 84 1.01 5.69 9.91
N LEU A 85 0.23 4.81 9.28
CA LEU A 85 -0.87 5.21 8.40
C LEU A 85 -1.94 6.00 9.17
N LEU A 86 -2.24 5.61 10.41
CA LEU A 86 -3.15 6.36 11.29
C LEU A 86 -2.72 7.81 11.48
N ALA A 87 -1.41 8.08 11.61
CA ALA A 87 -0.88 9.44 11.71
C ALA A 87 -1.03 10.26 10.40
N CYS A 88 -1.37 9.59 9.29
CA CYS A 88 -1.54 10.16 7.95
C CYS A 88 -2.99 10.09 7.44
N GLY A 89 -3.95 9.79 8.31
CA GLY A 89 -5.38 9.84 7.96
C GLY A 89 -5.98 8.51 7.49
N TYR A 90 -5.46 7.38 7.98
CA TYR A 90 -5.98 6.06 7.61
C TYR A 90 -7.45 5.85 7.99
N GLU A 91 -7.91 6.42 9.11
CA GLU A 91 -9.31 6.30 9.51
C GLU A 91 -10.24 7.06 8.57
N GLU A 92 -9.86 8.26 8.17
CA GLU A 92 -10.58 9.06 7.18
C GLU A 92 -10.62 8.34 5.84
N TRP A 93 -9.47 7.81 5.40
CA TRP A 93 -9.35 7.05 4.15
C TRP A 93 -10.26 5.82 4.10
N LEU A 94 -10.41 5.08 5.21
CA LEU A 94 -11.32 3.93 5.30
C LEU A 94 -12.81 4.30 5.18
N ASN A 95 -13.16 5.55 5.43
CA ASN A 95 -14.54 6.04 5.40
C ASN A 95 -14.84 6.86 4.13
N GLU A 96 -13.96 6.84 3.13
CA GLU A 96 -14.22 7.44 1.83
C GLU A 96 -15.29 6.62 1.08
N GLU A 97 -16.37 7.28 0.65
CA GLU A 97 -17.47 6.71 -0.16
C GLU A 97 -17.19 6.77 -1.67
#